data_AF-A0A673ICG7-F1
#
_entry.id   AF-A0A673ICG7-F1
#
_cell.length_a   1.000
_cell.length_b   1.000
_cell.length_c   1.000
_cell.angle_alpha   90.00
_cell.angle_beta   90.00
_cell.angle_gamma   90.00
#
_symmetry.space_group_name_H-M   'P 1'
#
loop_
_entity.id
_entity.type
_entity.pdbx_description
1 polymer ?
#
loop_
_entity_poly.entity_id
_entity_poly.type
_entity_poly.pdbx_seq_one_letter_code
_entity_poly.pdbx_strand_id
1 'polypeptide(L)'
;MVDSLFILTCFFGKFYVSQKVHSKKCWVISTQLWVKYGLTQQLEEHNIAFSATLGNRGDVGPFNTNFPLVYQKVFLNAGSCYNTGTGIFTAPVKGVYFFSLSGHNKTSKPMALRLFKNGEPMTGVYNHPLTDAGIRYESLSTSITLMLEKGDQVFVHLLANAWVFDNNDNLTLFTGHLVFPL
;
A
#
# COMPACT_ATOMS: atom_id res chain seq x y z
N MET A 1 13.90 -20.86 -46.04
CA MET A 1 14.86 -19.86 -45.52
C MET A 1 14.53 -18.57 -46.25
N VAL A 2 13.75 -17.68 -45.64
CA VAL A 2 13.29 -16.45 -46.31
C VAL A 2 13.56 -15.28 -45.38
N ASP A 3 14.50 -14.46 -45.79
CA ASP A 3 14.93 -13.23 -45.12
C ASP A 3 13.78 -12.22 -45.11
N SER A 4 13.35 -11.83 -43.91
CA SER A 4 12.40 -10.73 -43.73
C SER A 4 13.19 -9.44 -43.54
N LEU A 5 13.26 -8.62 -44.60
CA LEU A 5 13.84 -7.29 -44.56
C LEU A 5 12.89 -6.36 -43.78
N PHE A 6 13.31 -5.91 -42.60
CA PHE A 6 12.62 -4.88 -41.83
C PHE A 6 13.05 -3.50 -42.34
N ILE A 7 12.13 -2.76 -42.96
CA ILE A 7 12.37 -1.35 -43.30
C ILE A 7 11.83 -0.51 -42.16
N LEU A 8 12.73 0.06 -41.35
CA LEU A 8 12.41 1.17 -40.46
C LEU A 8 12.39 2.46 -41.30
N THR A 9 11.27 3.16 -41.35
CA THR A 9 11.25 4.57 -41.74
C THR A 9 10.74 5.41 -40.58
N CYS A 10 11.50 6.47 -40.28
CA CYS A 10 11.24 7.40 -39.19
C CYS A 10 10.60 8.66 -39.76
N PHE A 11 9.42 9.04 -39.26
CA PHE A 11 8.86 10.38 -39.42
C PHE A 11 8.33 10.82 -38.05
N PHE A 12 8.84 11.96 -37.54
CA PHE A 12 8.43 12.56 -36.26
C PHE A 12 8.50 11.63 -35.04
N GLY A 13 9.61 10.89 -34.86
CA GLY A 13 9.88 10.18 -33.60
C GLY A 13 8.91 9.03 -33.25
N LYS A 14 8.08 8.59 -34.21
CA LYS A 14 7.22 7.42 -34.08
C LYS A 14 7.74 6.29 -34.96
N PHE A 15 7.91 5.12 -34.36
CA PHE A 15 8.28 3.90 -35.08
C PHE A 15 7.03 3.25 -35.66
N TYR A 16 7.07 2.97 -36.96
CA TYR A 16 5.98 2.32 -37.69
C TYR A 16 6.39 0.91 -38.09
N VAL A 17 5.61 -0.09 -37.66
CA VAL A 17 5.72 -1.46 -38.19
C VAL A 17 4.61 -1.64 -39.22
N SER A 18 4.98 -1.81 -40.48
CA SER A 18 4.05 -2.15 -41.56
C SER A 18 4.11 -3.65 -41.82
N GLN A 19 2.96 -4.33 -41.72
CA GLN A 19 2.81 -5.71 -42.15
C GLN A 19 2.01 -5.74 -43.45
N LYS A 20 2.52 -6.43 -44.48
CA LYS A 20 1.90 -6.49 -45.80
C LYS A 20 0.80 -7.57 -45.81
N VAL A 21 -0.45 -7.18 -45.54
CA VAL A 21 -1.61 -8.08 -45.71
C VAL A 21 -2.14 -7.94 -47.13
N HIS A 22 -2.04 -9.02 -47.92
CA HIS A 22 -2.61 -9.09 -49.27
C HIS A 22 -4.10 -9.43 -49.19
N SER A 23 -4.98 -8.44 -49.15
CA SER A 23 -6.26 -8.47 -49.88
C SER A 23 -7.01 -7.13 -49.77
N LYS A 24 -7.21 -6.52 -50.95
CA LYS A 24 -8.13 -5.46 -51.38
C LYS A 24 -8.80 -4.54 -50.33
N LYS A 25 -8.41 -3.25 -50.44
CA LYS A 25 -9.18 -2.03 -50.14
C LYS A 25 -9.87 -1.94 -48.77
N CYS A 26 -9.11 -1.53 -47.75
CA CYS A 26 -9.43 -0.41 -46.85
C CYS A 26 -8.28 -0.31 -45.83
N TRP A 27 -7.63 0.85 -45.71
CA TRP A 27 -6.66 1.08 -44.64
C TRP A 27 -7.42 1.42 -43.36
N VAL A 28 -7.90 0.41 -42.64
CA VAL A 28 -8.34 0.61 -41.26
C VAL A 28 -7.08 0.53 -40.40
N ILE A 29 -6.48 1.70 -40.13
CA ILE A 29 -5.42 1.80 -39.12
C ILE A 29 -6.08 1.49 -37.77
N SER A 30 -5.71 0.36 -37.17
CA SER A 30 -6.19 -0.06 -35.85
C SER A 30 -5.66 0.88 -34.78
N THR A 31 -6.42 1.94 -34.49
CA THR A 31 -6.20 2.85 -33.34
C THR A 31 -6.68 2.23 -32.03
N GLN A 32 -7.59 1.26 -32.08
CA GLN A 32 -8.19 0.67 -30.88
C GLN A 32 -7.21 -0.14 -30.03
N LEU A 33 -6.24 -0.83 -30.64
CA LEU A 33 -5.28 -1.62 -29.85
C LEU A 33 -4.34 -0.74 -29.04
N TRP A 34 -3.74 0.29 -29.65
CA TRP A 34 -2.79 1.17 -28.96
C TRP A 34 -3.43 2.02 -27.87
N VAL A 35 -4.65 2.53 -28.10
CA VAL A 35 -5.43 3.23 -27.09
C VAL A 35 -5.74 2.29 -25.92
N LYS A 36 -6.11 1.04 -26.19
CA LYS A 36 -6.38 0.04 -25.15
C LYS A 36 -5.13 -0.30 -24.34
N TYR A 37 -3.99 -0.56 -24.99
CA TYR A 37 -2.71 -0.86 -24.33
C TYR A 37 -2.22 0.31 -23.45
N GLY A 38 -2.29 1.55 -23.95
CA GLY A 38 -1.91 2.74 -23.20
C GLY A 38 -2.82 3.03 -22.00
N LEU A 39 -4.13 2.87 -22.16
CA LEU A 39 -5.10 2.98 -21.06
C LEU A 39 -4.87 1.90 -20.00
N THR A 40 -4.58 0.65 -20.38
CA THR A 40 -4.26 -0.41 -19.42
C THR A 40 -2.95 -0.16 -18.68
N GLN A 41 -1.91 0.36 -19.34
CA GLN A 41 -0.66 0.72 -18.65
C GLN A 41 -0.86 1.87 -17.67
N GLN A 42 -1.58 2.93 -18.05
CA GLN A 42 -1.93 4.02 -17.13
C GLN A 42 -2.82 3.57 -15.97
N LEU A 43 -3.71 2.59 -16.18
CA LEU A 43 -4.56 2.06 -15.11
C LEU A 43 -3.77 1.18 -14.13
N GLU A 44 -2.75 0.46 -14.60
CA GLU A 44 -1.85 -0.33 -13.73
C GLU A 44 -0.91 0.55 -12.88
N GLU A 45 -0.50 1.72 -13.37
CA GLU A 45 0.34 2.67 -12.61
C GLU A 45 -0.35 3.26 -11.36
N HIS A 46 -1.69 3.18 -11.29
CA HIS A 46 -2.49 3.76 -10.19
C HIS A 46 -3.17 2.72 -9.30
N ASN A 47 -2.91 1.42 -9.51
CA ASN A 47 -3.39 0.35 -8.64
C ASN A 47 -2.52 0.26 -7.37
N ILE A 48 -2.67 1.25 -6.48
CA ILE A 48 -1.87 1.36 -5.26
C ILE A 48 -2.75 1.08 -4.06
N ALA A 49 -2.55 -0.09 -3.48
CA ALA A 49 -3.24 -0.52 -2.28
C ALA A 49 -2.44 -1.58 -1.55
N PHE A 50 -2.44 -1.52 -0.22
CA PHE A 50 -1.88 -2.57 0.61
C PHE A 50 -2.78 -2.85 1.81
N SER A 51 -2.71 -4.08 2.30
CA SER A 51 -3.36 -4.50 3.54
C SER A 51 -2.51 -5.57 4.20
N ALA A 52 -2.10 -5.33 5.43
CA ALA A 52 -1.18 -6.20 6.16
C ALA A 52 -1.53 -6.29 7.65
N THR A 53 -1.22 -7.42 8.26
CA THR A 53 -1.42 -7.73 9.68
C THR A 53 -0.12 -8.21 10.33
N LEU A 54 -0.04 -8.22 11.67
CA LEU A 54 1.16 -8.64 12.40
C LEU A 54 1.52 -10.11 12.14
N GLY A 55 0.53 -10.96 11.91
CA GLY A 55 0.72 -12.34 11.46
C GLY A 55 0.79 -13.35 12.60
N ASN A 56 -0.18 -13.30 13.54
CA ASN A 56 -0.30 -14.23 14.67
C ASN A 56 0.97 -14.27 15.55
N ARG A 57 1.36 -13.10 16.05
CA ARG A 57 2.55 -12.94 16.90
C ARG A 57 2.27 -13.04 18.39
N GLY A 58 1.01 -13.21 18.78
CA GLY A 58 0.61 -13.06 20.17
C GLY A 58 0.80 -11.63 20.62
N ASP A 59 1.37 -11.45 21.82
CA ASP A 59 1.62 -10.13 22.39
C ASP A 59 2.94 -9.53 21.86
N VAL A 60 2.88 -8.32 21.32
CA VAL A 60 4.05 -7.56 20.81
C VAL A 60 4.28 -6.34 21.70
N GLY A 61 5.44 -6.31 22.37
CA GLY A 61 5.75 -5.35 23.43
C GLY A 61 5.38 -5.89 24.83
N PRO A 62 5.44 -5.05 25.88
CA PRO A 62 5.86 -3.66 25.85
C PRO A 62 7.37 -3.48 25.66
N PHE A 63 7.74 -2.45 24.90
CA PHE A 63 9.13 -1.99 24.76
C PHE A 63 9.34 -0.70 25.57
N ASN A 64 10.57 -0.42 26.00
CA ASN A 64 10.89 0.78 26.77
C ASN A 64 11.00 2.06 25.91
N THR A 65 11.04 1.93 24.58
CA THR A 65 11.05 3.02 23.61
C THR A 65 9.97 2.82 22.55
N ASN A 66 9.70 3.86 21.74
CA ASN A 66 8.86 3.70 20.56
C ASN A 66 9.48 2.65 19.63
N PHE A 67 8.65 1.73 19.13
CA PHE A 67 9.08 0.61 18.32
C PHE A 67 8.37 0.64 16.96
N PRO A 68 9.09 0.56 15.83
CA PRO A 68 8.47 0.50 14.51
C PRO A 68 7.72 -0.82 14.34
N LEU A 69 6.42 -0.74 14.08
CA LEU A 69 5.55 -1.90 14.01
C LEU A 69 5.53 -2.45 12.58
N VAL A 70 6.04 -3.68 12.41
CA VAL A 70 6.16 -4.35 11.11
C VAL A 70 5.06 -5.38 10.93
N TYR A 71 4.21 -5.20 9.92
CA TYR A 71 3.09 -6.08 9.61
C TYR A 71 3.54 -7.11 8.56
N GLN A 72 3.84 -8.32 9.01
CA GLN A 72 4.54 -9.31 8.18
C GLN A 72 3.62 -10.12 7.27
N LYS A 73 2.36 -10.33 7.67
CA LYS A 73 1.39 -11.08 6.87
C LYS A 73 0.64 -10.10 5.97
N VAL A 74 0.90 -10.18 4.68
CA VAL A 74 0.32 -9.30 3.66
C VAL A 74 -0.84 -9.98 2.96
N PHE A 75 -2.00 -9.32 2.92
CA PHE A 75 -3.15 -9.73 2.12
C PHE A 75 -3.13 -9.15 0.71
N LEU A 76 -2.66 -7.90 0.59
CA LEU A 76 -2.54 -7.18 -0.67
C LEU A 76 -1.34 -6.22 -0.62
N ASN A 77 -0.61 -6.10 -1.72
CA ASN A 77 0.45 -5.09 -1.90
C ASN A 77 0.55 -4.69 -3.39
N ALA A 78 -0.55 -4.17 -3.92
CA ALA A 78 -0.61 -3.66 -5.28
C ALA A 78 0.27 -2.40 -5.40
N GLY A 79 1.05 -2.32 -6.48
CA GLY A 79 2.06 -1.27 -6.66
C GLY A 79 3.35 -1.46 -5.84
N SER A 80 3.48 -2.55 -5.08
CA SER A 80 4.69 -2.88 -4.27
C SER A 80 5.18 -1.72 -3.39
N CYS A 81 4.24 -0.96 -2.84
CA CYS A 81 4.48 0.28 -2.09
C CYS A 81 4.72 0.04 -0.60
N TYR A 82 4.31 -1.12 -0.07
CA TYR A 82 4.53 -1.52 1.32
C TYR A 82 5.73 -2.46 1.45
N ASN A 83 6.66 -2.14 2.35
CA ASN A 83 7.82 -2.97 2.66
C ASN A 83 7.59 -3.80 3.93
N THR A 84 7.52 -5.12 3.79
CA THR A 84 7.27 -6.07 4.89
C THR A 84 8.46 -6.28 5.83
N GLY A 85 9.66 -5.86 5.44
CA GLY A 85 10.85 -5.89 6.29
C GLY A 85 10.91 -4.69 7.25
N THR A 86 10.40 -3.54 6.84
CA THR A 86 10.48 -2.28 7.60
C THR A 86 9.15 -1.80 8.16
N GLY A 87 8.03 -2.28 7.61
CA GLY A 87 6.69 -1.82 7.97
C GLY A 87 6.30 -0.49 7.34
N ILE A 88 7.06 -0.01 6.36
CA ILE A 88 6.92 1.33 5.77
C ILE A 88 6.17 1.25 4.44
N PHE A 89 5.14 2.07 4.29
CA PHE A 89 4.54 2.42 3.00
C PHE A 89 5.29 3.61 2.39
N THR A 90 5.64 3.54 1.10
CA THR A 90 6.23 4.66 0.36
C THR A 90 5.33 5.03 -0.82
N ALA A 91 4.92 6.30 -0.89
CA ALA A 91 4.05 6.80 -1.96
C ALA A 91 4.77 6.77 -3.33
N PRO A 92 4.31 5.98 -4.32
CA PRO A 92 4.97 5.89 -5.61
C PRO A 92 4.66 7.07 -6.54
N VAL A 93 3.53 7.75 -6.30
CA VAL A 93 3.05 8.92 -7.05
C VAL A 93 2.48 9.96 -6.09
N LYS A 94 2.41 11.23 -6.54
CA LYS A 94 1.70 12.27 -5.81
C LYS A 94 0.20 11.98 -5.85
N GLY A 95 -0.48 12.18 -4.72
CA GLY A 95 -1.93 11.96 -4.68
C GLY A 95 -2.52 12.05 -3.29
N VAL A 96 -3.81 11.74 -3.20
CA VAL A 96 -4.55 11.62 -1.95
C VAL A 96 -4.68 10.16 -1.59
N TYR A 97 -4.26 9.81 -0.38
CA TYR A 97 -4.21 8.45 0.12
C TYR A 97 -5.07 8.30 1.37
N PHE A 98 -5.73 7.16 1.50
CA PHE A 98 -6.44 6.77 2.71
C PHE A 98 -5.62 5.72 3.45
N PHE A 99 -5.54 5.87 4.77
CA PHE A 99 -4.95 4.87 5.66
C PHE A 99 -5.91 4.54 6.79
N SER A 100 -5.97 3.27 7.16
CA SER A 100 -6.67 2.79 8.35
C SER A 100 -5.79 1.85 9.15
N LEU A 101 -5.88 1.99 10.46
CA LEU A 101 -5.10 1.26 11.44
C LEU A 101 -6.06 0.71 12.49
N SER A 102 -5.98 -0.60 12.75
CA SER A 102 -6.57 -1.22 13.93
C SER A 102 -5.49 -1.79 14.84
N GLY A 103 -5.69 -1.64 16.13
CA GLY A 103 -4.92 -2.32 17.17
C GLY A 103 -5.87 -3.14 18.03
N HIS A 104 -5.42 -4.33 18.40
CA HIS A 104 -6.12 -5.18 19.36
C HIS A 104 -5.27 -5.40 20.60
N ASN A 105 -5.91 -5.50 21.76
CA ASN A 105 -5.23 -5.46 23.05
C ASN A 105 -5.86 -6.41 24.06
N LYS A 106 -5.02 -7.09 24.86
CA LYS A 106 -5.40 -7.61 26.17
C LYS A 106 -5.21 -6.50 27.21
N THR A 107 -6.26 -6.08 27.89
CA THR A 107 -6.29 -4.87 28.74
C THR A 107 -5.37 -4.86 29.98
N SER A 108 -4.41 -5.78 30.09
CA SER A 108 -3.41 -5.81 31.18
C SER A 108 -2.27 -4.79 31.02
N LYS A 109 -2.08 -4.23 29.81
CA LYS A 109 -1.16 -3.11 29.52
C LYS A 109 -1.85 -2.09 28.62
N PRO A 110 -1.37 -0.83 28.59
CA PRO A 110 -1.89 0.15 27.65
C PRO A 110 -1.65 -0.30 26.20
N MET A 111 -2.54 0.10 25.32
CA MET A 111 -2.33 0.00 23.87
C MET A 111 -2.18 1.41 23.32
N ALA A 112 -1.13 1.63 22.53
CA ALA A 112 -0.85 2.93 21.96
C ALA A 112 -0.15 2.78 20.62
N LEU A 113 -0.87 3.03 19.54
CA LEU A 113 -0.32 3.03 18.19
C LEU A 113 -0.39 4.44 17.62
N ARG A 114 0.63 4.84 16.88
CA ARG A 114 0.67 6.14 16.22
C ARG A 114 1.20 6.00 14.80
N LEU A 115 0.45 6.56 13.86
CA LEU A 115 0.80 6.66 12.46
C LEU A 115 1.61 7.93 12.23
N PHE A 116 2.70 7.79 11.50
CA PHE A 116 3.64 8.86 11.17
C PHE A 116 3.70 9.07 9.66
N LYS A 117 3.92 10.32 9.24
CA LYS A 117 4.33 10.72 7.88
C LYS A 117 5.70 11.35 7.98
N ASN A 118 6.73 10.76 7.34
CA ASN A 118 8.11 11.30 7.34
C ASN A 118 8.65 11.66 8.74
N GLY A 119 8.23 10.94 9.79
CA GLY A 119 8.61 11.22 11.18
C GLY A 119 7.70 12.21 11.93
N GLU A 120 6.74 12.85 11.27
CA GLU A 120 5.71 13.66 11.93
C GLU A 120 4.51 12.81 12.37
N PRO A 121 4.02 12.97 13.61
CA PRO A 121 2.87 12.22 14.12
C PRO A 121 1.56 12.72 13.50
N MET A 122 0.77 11.84 12.90
CA MET A 122 -0.46 12.19 12.20
C MET A 122 -1.72 11.87 12.99
N THR A 123 -1.91 10.60 13.35
CA THR A 123 -3.06 10.10 14.12
C THR A 123 -2.64 8.90 14.94
N GLY A 124 -3.46 8.48 15.89
CA GLY A 124 -3.19 7.28 16.69
C GLY A 124 -4.41 6.82 17.46
N VAL A 125 -4.25 5.65 18.08
CA VAL A 125 -5.20 5.10 19.05
C VAL A 125 -4.51 4.92 20.37
N TYR A 126 -5.23 5.13 21.46
CA TYR A 126 -4.73 4.96 22.81
C TYR A 126 -5.81 4.36 23.69
N ASN A 127 -5.44 3.37 24.49
CA ASN A 127 -6.28 2.81 25.54
C ASN A 127 -5.48 2.59 26.82
N HIS A 128 -6.14 2.80 27.97
CA HIS A 128 -5.60 2.50 29.28
C HIS A 128 -5.75 1.02 29.64
N PRO A 129 -4.86 0.47 30.50
CA PRO A 129 -5.10 -0.84 31.09
C PRO A 129 -6.35 -0.81 31.97
N LEU A 130 -7.11 -1.91 32.00
CA LEU A 130 -8.22 -2.10 32.92
C LEU A 130 -7.73 -2.93 34.10
N THR A 131 -7.44 -2.28 35.23
CA THR A 131 -6.92 -2.95 36.43
C THR A 131 -8.00 -3.63 37.26
N ASP A 132 -9.24 -3.15 37.18
CA ASP A 132 -10.28 -3.48 38.16
C ASP A 132 -11.35 -4.46 37.62
N ALA A 133 -11.31 -4.78 36.33
CA ALA A 133 -12.34 -5.56 35.63
C ALA A 133 -11.85 -6.92 35.09
N GLY A 134 -10.65 -7.35 35.49
CA GLY A 134 -9.95 -8.51 34.93
C GLY A 134 -9.39 -8.25 33.52
N ILE A 135 -8.79 -9.28 32.92
CA ILE A 135 -8.27 -9.21 31.54
C ILE A 135 -9.45 -9.26 30.56
N ARG A 136 -9.57 -8.24 29.71
CA ARG A 136 -10.50 -8.15 28.60
C ARG A 136 -9.75 -7.97 27.28
N TYR A 137 -10.48 -8.12 26.19
CA TYR A 137 -9.97 -7.86 24.85
C TYR A 137 -10.66 -6.63 24.27
N GLU A 138 -9.88 -5.67 23.80
CA GLU A 138 -10.39 -4.44 23.21
C GLU A 138 -9.71 -4.16 21.88
N SER A 139 -10.48 -3.63 20.93
CA SER A 139 -9.99 -3.18 19.63
C SER A 139 -10.23 -1.69 19.49
N LEU A 140 -9.23 -0.96 19.02
CA LEU A 140 -9.38 0.41 18.60
C LEU A 140 -8.95 0.54 17.15
N SER A 141 -9.63 1.41 16.41
CA SER A 141 -9.25 1.77 15.05
C SER A 141 -9.26 3.27 14.86
N THR A 142 -8.43 3.73 13.94
CA THR A 142 -8.40 5.11 13.46
C THR A 142 -8.10 5.11 11.97
N SER A 143 -8.52 6.16 11.28
CA SER A 143 -8.30 6.32 9.86
C SER A 143 -7.97 7.77 9.56
N ILE A 144 -7.22 8.00 8.48
CA ILE A 144 -6.85 9.34 8.03
C ILE A 144 -6.70 9.36 6.51
N THR A 145 -7.09 10.49 5.91
CA THR A 145 -6.83 10.80 4.51
C THR A 145 -5.75 11.86 4.43
N LEU A 146 -4.69 11.60 3.67
CA LEU A 146 -3.51 12.47 3.57
C LEU A 146 -3.15 12.72 2.11
N MET A 147 -2.69 13.94 1.83
CA MET A 147 -1.98 14.24 0.59
C MET A 147 -0.51 13.87 0.77
N LEU A 148 0.00 13.05 -0.13
CA LEU A 148 1.38 12.59 -0.15
C LEU A 148 2.07 13.03 -1.45
N GLU A 149 3.31 13.45 -1.32
CA GLU A 149 4.23 13.59 -2.45
C GLU A 149 4.87 12.24 -2.78
N LYS A 150 5.39 12.09 -4.00
CA LYS A 150 6.16 10.90 -4.37
C LYS A 150 7.36 10.76 -3.45
N GLY A 151 7.51 9.58 -2.84
CA GLY A 151 8.59 9.27 -1.89
C GLY A 151 8.24 9.53 -0.42
N ASP A 152 7.10 10.15 -0.11
CA ASP A 152 6.64 10.27 1.27
C ASP A 152 6.44 8.88 1.89
N GLN A 153 6.87 8.74 3.14
CA GLN A 153 6.83 7.50 3.90
C GLN A 153 5.79 7.57 5.01
N VAL A 154 4.96 6.52 5.09
CA VAL A 154 3.94 6.36 6.13
C VAL A 154 4.16 5.04 6.87
N PHE A 155 4.21 5.10 8.19
CA PHE A 155 4.49 3.93 9.04
C PHE A 155 3.85 4.08 10.42
N VAL A 156 3.77 2.97 11.15
CA VAL A 156 3.15 2.92 12.48
C VAL A 156 4.20 2.59 13.52
N HIS A 157 4.21 3.33 14.62
CA HIS A 157 4.94 2.96 15.83
C HIS A 157 4.00 2.47 16.92
N LEU A 158 4.44 1.43 17.62
CA LEU A 158 3.97 1.10 18.96
C LEU A 158 4.69 2.02 19.95
N LEU A 159 3.94 2.79 20.74
CA LEU A 159 4.55 3.73 21.69
C LEU A 159 5.16 2.99 22.89
N ALA A 160 6.14 3.63 23.54
CA ALA A 160 6.81 3.08 24.71
C ALA A 160 5.80 2.61 25.79
N ASN A 161 6.12 1.48 26.41
CA ASN A 161 5.36 0.82 27.48
C ASN A 161 3.95 0.31 27.09
N ALA A 162 3.58 0.41 25.82
CA ALA A 162 2.35 -0.18 25.28
C ALA A 162 2.62 -1.49 24.55
N TRP A 163 1.57 -2.28 24.37
CA TRP A 163 1.62 -3.50 23.57
C TRP A 163 0.40 -3.62 22.64
N VAL A 164 0.46 -4.57 21.72
CA VAL A 164 -0.66 -5.02 20.90
C VAL A 164 -0.67 -6.53 20.83
N PHE A 165 -1.84 -7.09 20.55
CA PHE A 165 -2.06 -8.51 20.42
C PHE A 165 -2.55 -8.83 18.99
N ASP A 166 -2.07 -9.93 18.44
CA ASP A 166 -2.57 -10.48 17.18
C ASP A 166 -2.55 -12.01 17.19
N ASN A 167 -3.56 -12.62 16.57
CA ASN A 167 -3.74 -14.07 16.49
C ASN A 167 -4.14 -14.49 15.07
N ASN A 168 -4.69 -15.69 14.89
CA ASN A 168 -5.15 -16.16 13.58
C ASN A 168 -6.30 -15.32 12.98
N ASP A 169 -6.99 -14.50 13.79
CA ASP A 169 -8.08 -13.64 13.37
C ASP A 169 -7.61 -12.32 12.72
N ASN A 170 -6.30 -12.02 12.75
CA ASN A 170 -5.67 -10.87 12.08
C ASN A 170 -6.25 -9.52 12.54
N LEU A 171 -6.20 -9.29 13.85
CA LEU A 171 -6.95 -8.22 14.54
C LEU A 171 -6.20 -6.88 14.52
N THR A 172 -4.87 -6.92 14.45
CA THR A 172 -4.02 -5.73 14.31
C THR A 172 -3.68 -5.54 12.84
N LEU A 173 -4.36 -4.60 12.18
CA LEU A 173 -4.35 -4.38 10.74
C LEU A 173 -3.81 -2.99 10.40
N PHE A 174 -3.02 -2.91 9.32
CA PHE A 174 -2.65 -1.66 8.69
C PHE A 174 -2.95 -1.76 7.19
N THR A 175 -3.80 -0.85 6.71
CA THR A 175 -4.26 -0.82 5.33
C THR A 175 -4.17 0.60 4.79
N GLY A 176 -3.93 0.71 3.49
CA GLY A 176 -3.99 1.99 2.81
C GLY A 176 -4.04 1.86 1.30
N HIS A 177 -4.56 2.88 0.64
CA HIS A 177 -4.71 2.90 -0.81
C HIS A 177 -4.71 4.33 -1.36
N LEU A 178 -4.36 4.47 -2.63
CA LEU A 178 -4.53 5.70 -3.39
C LEU A 178 -6.03 5.92 -3.64
N VAL A 179 -6.54 7.10 -3.28
CA VAL A 179 -7.91 7.52 -3.60
C VAL A 179 -7.94 8.12 -5.01
N PHE A 180 -7.03 9.05 -5.29
CA PHE A 180 -6.81 9.60 -6.63
C PHE A 180 -5.41 10.25 -6.76
N PRO A 181 -4.77 10.14 -7.94
CA PRO A 181 -3.51 10.83 -8.22
C PRO A 181 -3.72 12.34 -8.41
N LEU A 182 -2.63 13.12 -8.26
CA LEU A 182 -2.60 14.57 -8.46
C LEU A 182 -1.49 14.99 -9.44
#